data_AF-A0AAV4ICM0-F1
#
_entry.id   AF-A0AAV4ICM0-F1
#
_cell.length_a   1.000
_cell.length_b   1.000
_cell.length_c   1.000
_cell.angle_alpha   90.00
_cell.angle_beta   90.00
_cell.angle_gamma   90.00
#
_symmetry.space_group_name_H-M   'P 1'
#
loop_
_entity.id
_entity.type
_entity.pdbx_description
1 polymer ?
#
loop_
_entity_poly.entity_id
_entity_poly.type
_entity_poly.pdbx_seq_one_letter_code
_entity_poly.pdbx_strand_id
1 'polypeptide(L)'
;MRFGVPQGPVLGPVIFTLFTQPLVEILQQYNMSYHFYADDTQLYKGASPKHITDLTTGLEDCVRDVKAWMNRNKLKLNDDKTEMLLMKSSRQIINTPSVSINHTIIDMAEKVKNLGFIFDSDF
;
A
#
# COMPACT_ATOMS: atom_id res chain seq x y z
N MET A 1 -13.41 -2.25 -26.74
CA MET A 1 -12.63 -2.31 -25.49
C MET A 1 -11.21 -2.70 -25.86
N ARG A 2 -10.18 -1.90 -25.55
CA ARG A 2 -8.77 -2.15 -25.96
C ARG A 2 -7.79 -2.28 -24.78
N PHE A 3 -8.27 -2.32 -23.55
CA PHE A 3 -7.45 -2.40 -22.34
C PHE A 3 -8.08 -3.37 -21.36
N GLY A 4 -7.26 -4.19 -20.72
CA GLY A 4 -7.67 -5.23 -19.77
C GLY A 4 -7.24 -6.63 -20.21
N VAL A 5 -7.06 -7.51 -19.23
CA VAL A 5 -6.86 -8.94 -19.46
C VAL A 5 -8.24 -9.60 -19.45
N PRO A 6 -8.58 -10.47 -20.42
CA PRO A 6 -9.85 -11.19 -20.40
C PRO A 6 -9.99 -11.98 -19.09
N GLN A 7 -11.16 -11.94 -18.45
CA GLN A 7 -11.45 -12.82 -17.32
C GLN A 7 -11.71 -14.25 -17.82
N GLY A 8 -11.09 -15.26 -17.22
CA GLY A 8 -11.25 -16.67 -17.61
C GLY A 8 -9.98 -17.47 -17.93
N PRO A 9 -8.88 -16.88 -18.43
CA PRO A 9 -7.60 -17.59 -18.57
C PRO A 9 -6.92 -17.74 -17.21
N VAL A 10 -6.43 -18.94 -16.90
CA VAL A 10 -5.65 -19.26 -15.67
C VAL A 10 -4.45 -18.33 -15.48
N LEU A 11 -3.91 -17.79 -16.59
CA LEU A 11 -2.75 -16.90 -16.59
C LEU A 11 -3.07 -15.42 -16.31
N GLY A 12 -4.35 -15.02 -16.26
CA GLY A 12 -4.73 -13.62 -16.08
C GLY A 12 -4.08 -12.95 -14.85
N PRO A 13 -4.14 -13.58 -13.66
CA PRO A 13 -3.47 -13.08 -12.45
C PRO A 13 -1.95 -12.99 -12.60
N VAL A 14 -1.32 -14.00 -13.21
CA VAL A 14 0.14 -14.03 -13.42
C VAL A 14 0.59 -12.90 -14.33
N ILE A 15 -0.14 -12.67 -15.42
CA ILE A 15 0.12 -11.58 -16.37
C ILE A 15 -0.06 -10.22 -15.67
N PHE A 16 -1.07 -10.07 -14.83
CA PHE A 16 -1.29 -8.84 -14.07
C PHE A 16 -0.14 -8.57 -13.09
N THR A 17 0.32 -9.59 -12.34
CA THR A 17 1.48 -9.45 -11.44
C THR A 17 2.74 -9.03 -12.19
N LEU A 18 3.01 -9.62 -13.36
CA LEU A 18 4.13 -9.20 -14.21
C LEU A 18 3.97 -7.78 -14.75
N PHE A 19 2.75 -7.39 -15.12
CA PHE A 19 2.46 -6.03 -15.57
C PHE A 19 2.72 -4.98 -14.48
N THR A 20 2.42 -5.31 -13.22
CA THR A 20 2.69 -4.44 -12.07
C THR A 20 4.13 -4.47 -11.58
N GLN A 21 5.00 -5.32 -12.14
CA GLN A 21 6.40 -5.45 -11.73
C GLN A 21 7.17 -4.13 -11.67
N PRO A 22 6.98 -3.14 -12.58
CA PRO A 22 7.69 -1.86 -12.47
C PRO A 22 7.34 -1.05 -11.20
N LEU A 23 6.23 -1.35 -10.52
CA LEU A 23 5.95 -0.76 -9.20
C LEU A 23 7.00 -1.17 -8.17
N VAL A 24 7.58 -2.37 -8.29
CA VAL A 24 8.63 -2.87 -7.38
C VAL A 24 9.82 -1.91 -7.33
N GLU A 25 10.23 -1.38 -8.47
CA GLU A 25 11.37 -0.44 -8.55
C GLU A 25 11.08 0.85 -7.76
N ILE A 26 9.85 1.36 -7.85
CA ILE A 26 9.40 2.51 -7.05
C ILE A 26 9.44 2.15 -5.57
N LEU A 27 8.85 1.02 -5.17
CA LEU A 27 8.79 0.60 -3.76
C LEU A 27 10.19 0.39 -3.15
N GLN A 28 11.13 -0.14 -3.94
CA GLN A 28 12.52 -0.32 -3.52
C GLN A 28 13.26 1.00 -3.30
N GLN A 29 13.00 2.05 -4.11
CA GLN A 29 13.59 3.37 -3.89
C GLN A 29 13.24 3.96 -2.52
N TYR A 30 12.06 3.63 -2.00
CA TYR A 30 11.58 4.06 -0.68
C TYR A 30 11.91 3.06 0.44
N ASN A 31 12.63 1.97 0.16
CA ASN A 31 12.87 0.86 1.11
C ASN A 31 11.57 0.32 1.73
N MET A 32 10.52 0.17 0.91
CA MET A 32 9.24 -0.38 1.33
C MET A 32 9.26 -1.90 1.13
N SER A 33 8.85 -2.66 2.15
CA SER A 33 8.50 -4.07 1.96
C SER A 33 7.11 -4.15 1.34
N TYR A 34 6.87 -5.15 0.49
CA TYR A 34 5.64 -5.19 -0.29
C TYR A 34 5.17 -6.60 -0.59
N HIS A 35 3.89 -6.71 -0.89
CA HIS A 35 3.26 -7.94 -1.37
C HIS A 35 2.19 -7.57 -2.40
N PHE A 36 2.29 -8.19 -3.59
CA PHE A 36 1.31 -8.08 -4.65
C PHE A 36 0.52 -9.38 -4.78
N TYR A 37 -0.79 -9.30 -4.76
CA TYR A 37 -1.68 -10.45 -4.99
C TYR A 37 -2.86 -10.01 -5.86
N ALA A 38 -2.90 -10.45 -7.12
CA ALA A 38 -3.86 -9.94 -8.10
C ALA A 38 -3.92 -8.40 -8.07
N ASP A 39 -5.09 -7.80 -7.85
CA ASP A 39 -5.31 -6.36 -7.73
C ASP A 39 -5.00 -5.77 -6.34
N ASP A 40 -4.76 -6.61 -5.33
CA ASP A 40 -4.37 -6.17 -3.99
C ASP A 40 -2.87 -5.86 -3.91
N THR A 41 -2.53 -4.67 -3.38
CA THR A 41 -1.16 -4.22 -3.12
C THR A 41 -1.01 -3.88 -1.65
N GLN A 42 0.03 -4.42 -1.02
CA GLN A 42 0.27 -4.30 0.42
C GLN A 42 1.67 -3.74 0.63
N LEU A 43 1.79 -2.70 1.46
CA LEU A 43 3.04 -2.01 1.75
C LEU A 43 3.31 -2.06 3.26
N TYR A 44 4.56 -2.32 3.63
CA TYR A 44 4.99 -2.43 5.02
C TYR A 44 6.36 -1.80 5.21
N LYS A 45 6.53 -1.10 6.34
CA LYS A 45 7.85 -0.62 6.76
C LYS A 45 7.87 -0.37 8.25
N GLY A 46 8.88 -0.94 8.91
CA GLY A 46 9.12 -0.71 10.33
C GLY A 46 9.97 0.54 10.54
N ALA A 47 9.71 1.26 11.64
CA ALA A 47 10.56 2.34 12.10
C ALA A 47 10.61 2.36 13.62
N SER A 48 11.68 2.94 14.18
CA SER A 48 11.67 3.28 15.60
C SER A 48 10.67 4.42 15.85
N PRO A 49 10.11 4.54 17.07
CA PRO A 49 9.18 5.62 17.42
C PRO A 49 9.69 7.04 17.09
N LYS A 50 11.02 7.26 17.17
CA LYS A 50 11.66 8.56 16.90
C LYS A 50 11.60 8.97 15.42
N HIS A 51 11.39 8.02 14.52
CA HIS A 51 11.40 8.20 13.07
C HIS A 51 10.02 7.99 12.44
N ILE A 52 8.95 8.02 13.24
CA ILE A 52 7.59 7.77 12.74
C ILE A 52 7.13 8.83 11.73
N THR A 53 7.56 10.08 11.93
CA THR A 53 7.28 11.18 10.99
C THR A 53 8.00 10.97 9.66
N ASP A 54 9.31 10.68 9.71
CA ASP A 54 10.11 10.39 8.52
C ASP A 54 9.55 9.18 7.74
N LEU A 55 9.09 8.15 8.48
CA LEU A 55 8.42 6.99 7.91
C LEU A 55 7.15 7.40 7.17
N THR A 56 6.34 8.25 7.80
CA THR A 56 5.06 8.71 7.24
C THR A 56 5.28 9.50 5.97
N THR A 57 6.18 10.49 5.97
CA THR A 57 6.51 11.27 4.77
C THR A 57 7.05 10.39 3.66
N GLY A 58 7.93 9.44 3.98
CA GLY A 58 8.45 8.48 3.00
C GLY A 58 7.36 7.56 2.42
N LEU A 59 6.34 7.20 3.21
CA LEU A 59 5.18 6.45 2.73
C LEU A 59 4.30 7.30 1.81
N GLU A 60 4.00 8.54 2.19
CA GLU A 60 3.21 9.47 1.36
C GLU A 60 3.87 9.69 -0.01
N ASP A 61 5.18 9.94 -0.03
CA ASP A 61 5.95 10.09 -1.27
C ASP A 61 5.94 8.81 -2.11
N CYS A 62 6.12 7.66 -1.47
CA CYS A 62 6.08 6.36 -2.13
C CYS A 62 4.72 6.14 -2.82
N VAL A 63 3.62 6.37 -2.10
CA VAL A 63 2.28 6.13 -2.67
C VAL A 63 1.93 7.18 -3.74
N ARG A 64 2.42 8.42 -3.60
CA ARG A 64 2.30 9.46 -4.65
C ARG A 64 2.92 8.99 -5.96
N ASP A 65 4.11 8.41 -5.91
CA ASP A 65 4.82 7.93 -7.11
C ASP A 65 4.20 6.65 -7.68
N VAL A 66 3.73 5.72 -6.83
CA VAL A 66 2.93 4.55 -7.23
C VAL A 66 1.67 4.99 -7.97
N LYS A 67 0.91 5.94 -7.40
CA LYS A 67 -0.32 6.45 -8.00
C LYS A 67 -0.05 7.15 -9.33
N ALA A 68 1.03 7.93 -9.42
CA ALA A 68 1.43 8.56 -10.67
C ALA A 68 1.77 7.51 -11.75
N TRP A 69 2.49 6.44 -11.39
CA TRP A 69 2.78 5.33 -12.30
C TRP A 69 1.51 4.59 -12.73
N MET A 70 0.60 4.27 -11.80
CA MET A 70 -0.68 3.62 -12.10
C MET A 70 -1.48 4.44 -13.10
N ASN A 71 -1.63 5.75 -12.86
CA ASN A 71 -2.36 6.66 -13.75
C ASN A 71 -1.75 6.70 -15.16
N ARG A 72 -0.41 6.74 -15.29
CA ARG A 72 0.27 6.69 -16.60
C ARG A 72 -0.01 5.38 -17.32
N ASN A 73 -0.10 4.28 -16.59
CA ASN A 73 -0.33 2.93 -17.10
C ASN A 73 -1.82 2.52 -17.14
N LYS A 74 -2.74 3.49 -17.05
CA LYS A 74 -4.20 3.29 -17.11
C LYS A 74 -4.76 2.38 -16.02
N LEU A 75 -4.08 2.29 -14.89
CA LEU A 75 -4.57 1.74 -13.63
C LEU A 75 -5.06 2.88 -12.72
N LYS A 76 -5.91 2.55 -11.75
CA LYS A 76 -6.40 3.48 -10.74
C LYS A 76 -6.14 2.89 -9.36
N LEU A 77 -5.38 3.61 -8.53
CA LEU A 77 -5.33 3.34 -7.09
C LEU A 77 -6.70 3.68 -6.48
N ASN A 78 -7.27 2.75 -5.70
CA ASN A 78 -8.57 2.96 -5.08
C ASN A 78 -8.39 3.58 -3.68
N ASP A 79 -8.36 4.92 -3.66
CA ASP A 79 -8.17 5.69 -2.42
C ASP A 79 -9.21 5.30 -1.35
N ASP A 80 -10.49 5.11 -1.72
CA ASP A 80 -11.58 4.79 -0.80
C ASP A 80 -11.46 3.39 -0.16
N LYS A 81 -10.70 2.49 -0.79
CA LYS A 81 -10.42 1.14 -0.28
C LYS A 81 -9.04 1.02 0.36
N THR A 82 -8.25 2.09 0.37
CA THR A 82 -6.90 2.05 0.93
C THR A 82 -7.01 2.17 2.45
N GLU A 83 -6.62 1.11 3.16
CA GLU A 83 -6.61 1.06 4.62
C GLU A 83 -5.17 1.13 5.15
N MET A 84 -5.00 1.72 6.33
CA MET A 84 -3.70 1.80 7.00
C MET A 84 -3.78 1.26 8.42
N LEU A 85 -2.81 0.41 8.78
CA LEU A 85 -2.69 -0.16 10.13
C LEU A 85 -1.34 0.24 10.72
N LEU A 86 -1.35 0.87 11.90
CA LEU A 86 -0.16 1.09 12.69
C LEU A 86 -0.04 0.00 13.76
N MET A 87 0.91 -0.91 13.57
CA MET A 87 1.25 -1.92 14.58
C MET A 87 2.33 -1.39 15.51
N LYS A 88 2.07 -1.38 16.81
CA LYS A 88 3.01 -0.94 17.85
C LYS A 88 2.85 -1.77 19.10
N SER A 89 3.90 -1.85 19.92
CA SER A 89 3.76 -2.47 21.24
C SER A 89 2.89 -1.59 22.15
N SER A 90 2.05 -2.20 22.98
CA SER A 90 1.29 -1.53 24.05
C SER A 90 2.13 -0.65 24.98
N ARG A 91 3.44 -0.92 25.10
CA ARG A 91 4.39 -0.12 25.91
C ARG A 91 4.88 1.15 25.22
N GLN A 92 4.62 1.31 23.92
CA GLN A 92 5.08 2.44 23.13
C GLN A 92 4.02 3.55 23.06
N ILE A 93 4.38 4.72 23.56
CA ILE A 93 3.61 5.95 23.37
C ILE A 93 4.10 6.60 22.08
N ILE A 94 3.28 6.49 21.03
CA ILE A 94 3.54 7.05 19.71
C ILE A 94 2.29 7.83 19.34
N ASN A 95 2.48 9.09 18.92
CA ASN A 95 1.42 9.85 18.31
C ASN A 95 1.14 9.25 16.94
N THR A 96 -0.09 8.78 16.75
CA THR A 96 -0.54 8.23 15.49
C THR A 96 -0.43 9.31 14.40
N PRO A 97 0.42 9.13 13.38
CA PRO A 97 0.54 10.11 12.32
C PRO A 97 -0.69 10.04 11.42
N SER A 98 -1.14 11.20 10.94
CA SER A 98 -2.09 11.26 9.82
C SER A 98 -1.31 11.04 8.52
N VAL A 99 -1.80 10.15 7.65
CA VAL A 99 -1.19 9.92 6.34
C VAL A 99 -2.13 10.44 5.28
N SER A 100 -1.60 11.22 4.35
CA SER A 100 -2.33 11.79 3.24
C SER A 100 -1.85 11.22 1.92
N ILE A 101 -2.79 10.75 1.10
CA ILE A 101 -2.53 10.38 -0.28
C ILE A 101 -3.16 11.47 -1.15
N ASN A 102 -2.33 12.39 -1.63
CA ASN A 102 -2.72 13.62 -2.34
C ASN A 102 -3.63 14.55 -1.50
N HIS A 103 -4.95 14.36 -1.60
CA HIS A 103 -5.98 15.18 -0.94
C HIS A 103 -6.91 14.34 -0.06
N THR A 104 -6.67 13.03 0.00
CA THR A 104 -7.44 12.11 0.85
C THR A 104 -6.59 11.77 2.07
N ILE A 105 -7.11 12.08 3.25
CA ILE A 105 -6.54 11.62 4.51
C ILE A 105 -6.97 10.16 4.70
N ILE A 106 -6.01 9.29 4.99
CA ILE A 106 -6.28 7.90 5.34
C ILE A 106 -6.20 7.78 6.84
N ASP A 107 -7.35 7.46 7.43
CA ASP A 107 -7.45 7.19 8.86
C ASP A 107 -6.81 5.84 9.19
N MET A 108 -6.15 5.79 10.34
CA MET A 108 -5.58 4.55 10.85
C MET A 108 -6.71 3.67 11.36
N ALA A 109 -6.82 2.48 10.79
CA ALA A 109 -7.79 1.48 11.22
C ALA A 109 -7.24 0.69 12.41
N GLU A 110 -8.13 0.30 13.33
CA GLU A 110 -7.80 -0.67 14.39
C GLU A 110 -7.67 -2.09 13.85
N LYS A 111 -8.36 -2.36 12.73
CA LYS A 111 -8.37 -3.66 12.05
C LYS A 111 -8.39 -3.46 10.54
N VAL A 112 -7.62 -4.25 9.81
CA VAL A 112 -7.61 -4.28 8.35
C VAL A 112 -7.81 -5.69 7.84
N LYS A 113 -8.58 -5.84 6.77
CA LYS A 113 -8.81 -7.14 6.14
C LYS A 113 -7.84 -7.32 4.99
N ASN A 114 -7.07 -8.40 5.03
CA ASN A 114 -6.11 -8.72 3.99
C ASN A 114 -6.25 -10.17 3.54
N LEU A 115 -6.64 -10.38 2.28
CA LEU A 115 -6.79 -11.71 1.66
C LEU A 115 -7.63 -12.71 2.49
N GLY A 116 -8.64 -12.21 3.20
CA GLY A 116 -9.52 -13.03 4.05
C GLY A 116 -9.08 -13.14 5.52
N PHE A 117 -7.88 -12.70 5.87
CA PHE A 117 -7.39 -12.59 7.24
C PHE A 117 -7.68 -11.19 7.79
N ILE A 118 -7.86 -11.09 9.11
CA ILE A 118 -8.03 -9.83 9.82
C ILE A 118 -6.76 -9.60 10.63
N PHE A 119 -6.13 -8.45 10.42
CA PHE A 119 -5.01 -7.98 11.20
C PHE A 119 -5.52 -6.87 12.11
N ASP A 120 -5.15 -6.90 13.39
CA ASP A 120 -5.47 -5.85 14.34
C ASP A 120 -4.22 -5.12 14.83
N SER A 121 -4.42 -3.97 15.47
CA SER A 121 -3.35 -3.14 16.01
C SER A 121 -2.79 -3.64 17.34
N ASP A 122 -3.35 -4.72 17.90
CA ASP A 122 -3.03 -5.22 19.23
C ASP A 122 -1.88 -6.23 19.17
N PHE A 123 -0.71 -5.85 19.71
CA PHE A 123 0.48 -6.69 19.77
C PHE A 123 1.15 -6.69 21.16
#